data_AF-A0A022GAF2-F1
#
_entry.id   AF-A0A022GAF2-F1
#
_cell.length_a   1.000
_cell.length_b   1.000
_cell.length_c   1.000
_cell.angle_alpha   90.00
_cell.angle_beta   90.00
_cell.angle_gamma   90.00
#
_symmetry.space_group_name_H-M   'P 1'
#
loop_
_entity.id
_entity.type
_entity.pdbx_description
1 polymer ?
#
loop_
_entity_poly.entity_id
_entity_poly.type
_entity_poly.pdbx_seq_one_letter_code
_entity_poly.pdbx_strand_id
1 'polypeptide(L)'
;MTILETTQATFQQDVEGDTPVLVDFWAPWCAPCLALAPHLETLAANHAGRLKVLKLNVDEAPGGWQYFGVRAIPTLAFYSAGKEYGRLVGPSTMRLQLMVEKWLGELGLVVPALQRASLETRNAPLSADAPEEKWNSFGGDVAVKKAGIARLRDCSQEEAYQPSRQLAGDEAQFEAIVGVPMALGDLLGMLYWLQSQNDEKTARAQTLEIVDAMPVGANLGAVTAKVLYDLLYLSPWAISQYRQNDIARTLNRKIEMLHQRQHAGASVMESDWEALQREAVLATGSGLGSSESEELEHLAVSLLDADMVRHVLPLVTEYAVHDYRQYPDWSEAEAAQVAAMSDEDYEQTREALGGPPKNREAARDEWISQLSEGLHAREVERRKEHPVLWERYDAWCIFKQETMASIGARTGAVLLSLLRTAGK
;
A
#
# COMPACT_ATOMS: atom_id res chain seq x y z
N MET A 1 -17.28 15.70 18.06
CA MET A 1 -17.75 14.67 19.01
C MET A 1 -16.65 13.62 19.10
N THR A 2 -16.26 13.22 20.31
CA THR A 2 -15.03 12.43 20.52
C THR A 2 -15.28 10.96 20.23
N ILE A 3 -14.37 10.33 19.49
CA ILE A 3 -14.28 8.86 19.40
C ILE A 3 -14.09 8.32 20.82
N LEU A 4 -14.82 7.27 21.18
CA LEU A 4 -14.75 6.68 22.52
C LEU A 4 -13.91 5.39 22.48
N GLU A 5 -13.20 5.11 23.55
CA GLU A 5 -12.49 3.83 23.72
C GLU A 5 -13.44 2.77 24.28
N THR A 6 -13.25 1.54 23.85
CA THR A 6 -13.91 0.36 24.39
C THR A 6 -12.89 -0.73 24.67
N THR A 7 -13.23 -1.64 25.59
CA THR A 7 -12.38 -2.74 26.01
C THR A 7 -13.10 -4.06 25.79
N GLN A 8 -12.39 -5.19 25.82
CA GLN A 8 -13.05 -6.49 25.78
C GLN A 8 -14.12 -6.68 26.86
N ALA A 9 -13.94 -6.07 28.05
CA ALA A 9 -14.89 -6.19 29.15
C ALA A 9 -16.17 -5.36 28.94
N THR A 10 -16.07 -4.18 28.31
CA THR A 10 -17.19 -3.26 28.11
C THR A 10 -17.83 -3.38 26.74
N PHE A 11 -17.16 -4.06 25.79
CA PHE A 11 -17.53 -4.12 24.38
C PHE A 11 -19.00 -4.43 24.15
N GLN A 12 -19.50 -5.52 24.75
CA GLN A 12 -20.86 -5.98 24.53
C GLN A 12 -21.90 -4.90 24.91
N GLN A 13 -21.73 -4.29 26.09
CA GLN A 13 -22.59 -3.20 26.54
C GLN A 13 -22.47 -1.97 25.61
N ASP A 14 -21.26 -1.69 25.12
CA ASP A 14 -20.98 -0.52 24.29
C ASP A 14 -21.63 -0.58 22.90
N VAL A 15 -21.90 -1.79 22.38
CA VAL A 15 -22.51 -2.05 21.06
C VAL A 15 -24.00 -2.43 21.08
N GLU A 16 -24.57 -2.68 22.26
CA GLU A 16 -25.97 -3.10 22.45
C GLU A 16 -27.00 -1.95 22.37
N GLY A 17 -26.55 -0.70 22.35
CA GLY A 17 -27.43 0.48 22.35
C GLY A 17 -28.24 0.70 21.05
N ASP A 18 -29.22 1.62 21.13
CA ASP A 18 -30.11 1.97 20.01
C ASP A 18 -29.37 2.69 18.86
N THR A 19 -28.26 3.36 19.15
CA THR A 19 -27.43 4.00 18.13
C THR A 19 -26.45 2.98 17.57
N PRO A 20 -26.41 2.75 16.25
CA PRO A 20 -25.43 1.83 15.66
C PRO A 20 -24.01 2.33 15.91
N VAL A 21 -23.08 1.38 15.91
CA VAL A 21 -21.71 1.58 16.35
C VAL A 21 -20.75 1.09 15.27
N LEU A 22 -19.84 1.95 14.84
CA LEU A 22 -18.65 1.54 14.08
C LEU A 22 -17.50 1.34 15.06
N VAL A 23 -16.89 0.17 15.05
CA VAL A 23 -15.73 -0.16 15.89
C VAL A 23 -14.48 -0.22 15.03
N ASP A 24 -13.47 0.58 15.36
CA ASP A 24 -12.12 0.53 14.82
C ASP A 24 -11.22 -0.35 15.69
N PHE A 25 -10.87 -1.52 15.16
CA PHE A 25 -9.88 -2.42 15.74
C PHE A 25 -8.49 -1.99 15.27
N TRP A 26 -7.69 -1.48 16.20
CA TRP A 26 -6.43 -0.80 15.91
C TRP A 26 -5.32 -1.18 16.92
N ALA A 27 -4.10 -0.73 16.65
CA ALA A 27 -2.97 -0.80 17.57
C ALA A 27 -2.04 0.42 17.39
N PRO A 28 -1.26 0.83 18.41
CA PRO A 28 -0.43 2.04 18.35
C PRO A 28 0.71 1.96 17.34
N TRP A 29 1.13 0.75 16.97
CA TRP A 29 2.18 0.49 15.96
C TRP A 29 1.63 0.37 14.53
N CYS A 30 0.31 0.45 14.34
CA CYS A 30 -0.32 0.32 13.04
C CYS A 30 -0.38 1.67 12.31
N ALA A 31 0.62 1.98 11.49
CA ALA A 31 0.66 3.22 10.72
C ALA A 31 -0.60 3.45 9.84
N PRO A 32 -1.16 2.44 9.12
CA PRO A 32 -2.42 2.61 8.39
C PRO A 32 -3.63 2.95 9.29
N CYS A 33 -3.67 2.43 10.51
CA CYS A 33 -4.71 2.75 11.48
C CYS A 33 -4.61 4.22 11.92
N LEU A 34 -3.39 4.71 12.14
CA LEU A 34 -3.14 6.11 12.49
C LEU A 34 -3.53 7.06 11.35
N ALA A 35 -3.22 6.69 10.10
CA ALA A 35 -3.61 7.45 8.92
C ALA A 35 -5.14 7.52 8.73
N LEU A 36 -5.87 6.47 9.12
CA LEU A 36 -7.32 6.41 9.01
C LEU A 36 -8.05 7.21 10.12
N ALA A 37 -7.42 7.40 11.29
CA ALA A 37 -8.07 8.01 12.46
C ALA A 37 -8.74 9.38 12.20
N PRO A 38 -8.12 10.35 11.49
CA PRO A 38 -8.76 11.63 11.17
C PRO A 38 -10.04 11.48 10.32
N HIS A 39 -10.09 10.47 9.45
CA HIS A 39 -11.28 10.18 8.66
C HIS A 39 -12.41 9.61 9.53
N LEU A 40 -12.08 8.77 10.51
CA LEU A 40 -13.06 8.26 11.49
C LEU A 40 -13.61 9.38 12.37
N GLU A 41 -12.78 10.37 12.75
CA GLU A 41 -13.24 11.55 13.51
C GLU A 41 -14.22 12.39 12.68
N THR A 42 -13.90 12.61 11.40
CA THR A 42 -14.77 13.32 10.47
C THR A 42 -16.09 12.57 10.26
N LEU A 43 -16.03 11.24 10.09
CA LEU A 43 -17.21 10.39 9.97
C LEU A 43 -18.08 10.46 11.23
N ALA A 44 -17.48 10.35 12.42
CA ALA A 44 -18.18 10.46 13.70
C ALA A 44 -18.88 11.81 13.85
N ALA A 45 -18.23 12.90 13.41
CA ALA A 45 -18.81 14.24 13.43
C ALA A 45 -19.99 14.37 12.44
N ASN A 46 -19.83 13.89 11.20
CA ASN A 46 -20.86 13.98 10.15
C ASN A 46 -22.12 13.17 10.49
N HIS A 47 -21.96 12.08 11.24
CA HIS A 47 -23.03 11.18 11.65
C HIS A 47 -23.39 11.32 13.14
N ALA A 48 -23.07 12.45 13.77
CA ALA A 48 -23.38 12.68 15.18
C ALA A 48 -24.87 12.42 15.51
N GLY A 49 -25.11 11.67 16.59
CA GLY A 49 -26.44 11.24 17.01
C GLY A 49 -27.06 10.10 16.19
N ARG A 50 -26.37 9.62 15.13
CA ARG A 50 -26.83 8.54 14.24
C ARG A 50 -25.85 7.38 14.14
N LEU A 51 -24.56 7.64 14.37
CA LEU A 51 -23.49 6.66 14.44
C LEU A 51 -22.58 7.00 15.62
N LYS A 52 -22.26 6.00 16.43
CA LYS A 52 -21.19 6.07 17.43
C LYS A 52 -19.94 5.45 16.83
N VAL A 53 -18.78 6.06 17.05
CA VAL A 53 -17.48 5.47 16.66
C VAL A 53 -16.73 5.08 17.92
N LEU A 54 -16.31 3.82 17.99
CA LEU A 54 -15.51 3.25 19.05
C LEU A 54 -14.13 2.84 18.54
N LYS A 55 -13.12 2.91 19.40
CA LYS A 55 -11.80 2.31 19.15
C LYS A 55 -11.52 1.21 20.16
N LEU A 56 -11.04 0.07 19.68
CA LEU A 56 -10.59 -1.05 20.50
C LEU A 56 -9.13 -1.37 20.18
N ASN A 57 -8.25 -1.18 21.17
CA ASN A 57 -6.85 -1.59 21.05
C ASN A 57 -6.75 -3.12 21.15
N VAL A 58 -6.35 -3.77 20.07
CA VAL A 58 -6.29 -5.24 20.00
C VAL A 58 -5.19 -5.85 20.87
N ASP A 59 -4.17 -5.06 21.23
CA ASP A 59 -3.08 -5.51 22.12
C ASP A 59 -3.51 -5.57 23.59
N GLU A 60 -4.50 -4.74 23.97
CA GLU A 60 -5.02 -4.66 25.34
C GLU A 60 -6.16 -5.66 25.61
N ALA A 61 -6.67 -6.32 24.56
CA ALA A 61 -7.69 -7.35 24.68
C ALA A 61 -7.08 -8.66 25.23
N PRO A 62 -7.51 -9.17 26.40
CA PRO A 62 -7.00 -10.43 26.96
C PRO A 62 -7.12 -11.64 26.02
N GLY A 63 -8.21 -11.72 25.24
CA GLY A 63 -8.44 -12.74 24.22
C GLY A 63 -7.73 -12.46 22.88
N GLY A 64 -7.05 -11.31 22.76
CA GLY A 64 -6.39 -10.86 21.54
C GLY A 64 -7.33 -10.75 20.34
N TRP A 65 -6.73 -10.82 19.15
CA TRP A 65 -7.37 -10.58 17.86
C TRP A 65 -8.46 -11.60 17.54
N GLN A 66 -8.23 -12.86 17.96
CA GLN A 66 -9.11 -14.00 17.68
C GLN A 66 -10.48 -13.87 18.33
N TYR A 67 -10.57 -13.24 19.52
CA TYR A 67 -11.84 -13.05 20.22
C TYR A 67 -12.87 -12.28 19.37
N PHE A 68 -12.40 -11.30 18.60
CA PHE A 68 -13.24 -10.48 17.71
C PHE A 68 -13.24 -10.98 16.26
N GLY A 69 -12.58 -12.11 15.98
CA GLY A 69 -12.37 -12.62 14.62
C GLY A 69 -11.58 -11.66 13.72
N VAL A 70 -10.76 -10.78 14.31
CA VAL A 70 -9.91 -9.83 13.57
C VAL A 70 -8.67 -10.58 13.09
N ARG A 71 -8.36 -10.47 11.79
CA ARG A 71 -7.22 -11.15 11.16
C ARG A 71 -6.13 -10.18 10.68
N ALA A 72 -6.51 -8.92 10.46
CA ALA A 72 -5.64 -7.83 10.04
C ALA A 72 -6.17 -6.53 10.64
N ILE A 73 -5.30 -5.54 10.83
CA ILE A 73 -5.69 -4.19 11.23
C ILE A 73 -5.21 -3.16 10.19
N PRO A 74 -5.95 -2.06 9.96
CA PRO A 74 -7.23 -1.74 10.60
C PRO A 74 -8.36 -2.70 10.14
N THR A 75 -9.23 -3.07 11.07
CA THR A 75 -10.53 -3.68 10.77
C THR A 75 -11.60 -2.78 11.35
N LEU A 76 -12.60 -2.43 10.54
CA LEU A 76 -13.74 -1.62 10.95
C LEU A 76 -14.98 -2.50 10.93
N ALA A 77 -15.68 -2.67 12.04
CA ALA A 77 -16.90 -3.47 12.09
C ALA A 77 -18.10 -2.65 12.54
N PHE A 78 -19.23 -2.83 11.86
CA PHE A 78 -20.46 -2.12 12.16
C PHE A 78 -21.42 -3.00 12.95
N TYR A 79 -21.88 -2.49 14.08
CA TYR A 79 -22.80 -3.13 14.99
C TYR A 79 -24.09 -2.34 15.11
N SER A 80 -25.20 -3.06 15.30
CA SER A 80 -26.46 -2.48 15.73
C SER A 80 -27.18 -3.48 16.64
N ALA A 81 -27.68 -3.01 17.78
CA ALA A 81 -28.32 -3.84 18.81
C ALA A 81 -27.47 -5.08 19.18
N GLY A 82 -26.17 -4.89 19.35
CA GLY A 82 -25.22 -5.94 19.73
C GLY A 82 -24.89 -6.97 18.64
N LYS A 83 -25.39 -6.79 17.41
CA LYS A 83 -25.13 -7.69 16.27
C LYS A 83 -24.26 -7.01 15.24
N GLU A 84 -23.26 -7.74 14.74
CA GLU A 84 -22.44 -7.28 13.62
C GLU A 84 -23.21 -7.40 12.29
N TYR A 85 -23.24 -6.32 11.52
CA TYR A 85 -23.84 -6.29 10.17
C TYR A 85 -22.80 -6.60 9.10
N GLY A 86 -21.55 -6.22 9.36
CA GLY A 86 -20.42 -6.53 8.51
C GLY A 86 -19.20 -5.72 8.91
N ARG A 87 -18.12 -5.92 8.17
CA ARG A 87 -16.82 -5.32 8.43
C ARG A 87 -16.06 -4.98 7.16
N LEU A 88 -15.19 -4.00 7.26
CA LEU A 88 -14.19 -3.62 6.28
C LEU A 88 -12.82 -3.96 6.86
N VAL A 89 -11.94 -4.55 6.05
CA VAL A 89 -10.54 -4.77 6.40
C VAL A 89 -9.70 -3.85 5.53
N GLY A 90 -8.75 -3.14 6.13
CA GLY A 90 -7.87 -2.19 5.45
C GLY A 90 -8.33 -0.72 5.54
N PRO A 91 -7.46 0.22 5.14
CA PRO A 91 -7.62 1.66 5.41
C PRO A 91 -8.48 2.42 4.37
N SER A 92 -9.31 1.76 3.56
CA SER A 92 -10.08 2.44 2.51
C SER A 92 -11.14 3.38 3.08
N THR A 93 -10.99 4.67 2.79
CA THR A 93 -11.95 5.73 3.18
C THR A 93 -13.22 5.70 2.33
N MET A 94 -13.11 5.43 1.01
CA MET A 94 -14.26 5.34 0.11
C MET A 94 -15.13 4.12 0.42
N ARG A 95 -14.55 2.94 0.65
CA ARG A 95 -15.31 1.75 1.10
C ARG A 95 -15.98 1.99 2.43
N LEU A 96 -15.25 2.55 3.39
CA LEU A 96 -15.81 2.89 4.70
C LEU A 96 -17.05 3.78 4.54
N GLN A 97 -16.94 4.86 3.76
CA GLN A 97 -18.05 5.77 3.52
C GLN A 97 -19.25 5.04 2.90
N LEU A 98 -19.05 4.29 1.82
CA LEU A 98 -20.13 3.60 1.11
C LEU A 98 -20.79 2.51 1.97
N MET A 99 -20.02 1.80 2.78
CA MET A 99 -20.53 0.76 3.67
C MET A 99 -21.35 1.36 4.82
N VAL A 100 -20.89 2.46 5.41
CA VAL A 100 -21.64 3.18 6.45
C VAL A 100 -22.92 3.77 5.88
N GLU A 101 -22.86 4.40 4.70
CA GLU A 101 -24.04 4.90 3.99
C GLU A 101 -25.06 3.77 3.74
N LYS A 102 -24.59 2.62 3.25
CA LYS A 102 -25.43 1.44 3.02
C LYS A 102 -26.10 0.95 4.30
N TRP A 103 -25.34 0.68 5.35
CA TRP A 103 -25.87 0.10 6.59
C TRP A 103 -26.79 1.05 7.34
N LEU A 104 -26.49 2.36 7.38
CA LEU A 104 -27.41 3.35 7.91
C LEU A 104 -28.71 3.40 7.09
N GLY A 105 -28.61 3.28 5.77
CA GLY A 105 -29.77 3.18 4.88
C GLY A 105 -30.65 1.96 5.16
N GLU A 106 -30.05 0.78 5.35
CA GLU A 106 -30.74 -0.46 5.71
C GLU A 106 -31.46 -0.38 7.06
N LEU A 107 -30.92 0.40 8.00
CA LEU A 107 -31.55 0.70 9.29
C LEU A 107 -32.63 1.80 9.21
N GLY A 108 -32.90 2.35 8.03
CA GLY A 108 -33.82 3.48 7.85
C GLY A 108 -33.30 4.81 8.43
N LEU A 109 -32.01 4.87 8.80
CA LEU A 109 -31.33 6.05 9.33
C LEU A 109 -30.76 6.91 8.18
N VAL A 110 -31.56 7.10 7.13
CA VAL A 110 -31.15 7.78 5.89
C VAL A 110 -30.89 9.27 6.17
N VAL A 111 -29.75 9.76 5.67
CA VAL A 111 -29.44 11.19 5.63
C VAL A 111 -29.91 11.76 4.28
N PRO A 112 -30.69 12.86 4.25
CA PRO A 112 -30.87 13.63 3.02
C PRO A 112 -29.53 14.24 2.59
N ALA A 113 -28.84 13.51 1.71
CA ALA A 113 -27.72 13.92 0.86
C ALA A 113 -26.57 14.70 1.53
N LEU A 114 -25.54 13.94 1.93
CA LEU A 114 -24.13 14.36 2.00
C LEU A 114 -23.58 14.95 0.68
N GLN A 115 -24.38 15.00 -0.40
CA GLN A 115 -23.98 15.58 -1.69
C GLN A 115 -23.60 17.07 -1.61
N ARG A 116 -24.12 17.88 -0.67
CA ARG A 116 -23.88 19.34 -0.69
C ARG A 116 -22.67 19.81 0.13
N ALA A 117 -22.45 19.25 1.33
CA ALA A 117 -21.39 19.73 2.21
C ALA A 117 -19.97 19.23 1.81
N SER A 118 -19.88 18.03 1.22
CA SER A 118 -18.63 17.48 0.70
C SER A 118 -18.16 18.25 -0.55
N LEU A 119 -19.09 18.59 -1.45
CA LEU A 119 -18.78 19.33 -2.67
C LEU A 119 -18.32 20.76 -2.38
N GLU A 120 -18.94 21.52 -1.47
CA GLU A 120 -18.58 22.93 -1.28
C GLU A 120 -17.21 23.15 -0.60
N THR A 121 -16.72 22.17 0.16
CA THR A 121 -15.42 22.25 0.85
C THR A 121 -14.30 21.52 0.10
N ARG A 122 -14.64 20.54 -0.76
CA ARG A 122 -13.70 19.75 -1.59
C ARG A 122 -13.67 20.14 -3.08
N ASN A 123 -14.58 20.99 -3.56
CA ASN A 123 -14.55 21.55 -4.93
C ASN A 123 -13.49 22.64 -5.11
N ALA A 124 -12.59 22.85 -4.16
CA ALA A 124 -11.37 23.53 -4.51
C ALA A 124 -10.69 22.65 -5.57
N PRO A 125 -10.46 23.13 -6.81
CA PRO A 125 -9.47 22.45 -7.62
C PRO A 125 -8.21 22.29 -6.75
N LEU A 126 -7.48 21.18 -6.88
CA LEU A 126 -6.04 21.23 -6.63
C LEU A 126 -5.55 22.37 -7.54
N SER A 127 -5.46 23.56 -6.95
CA SER A 127 -5.87 24.75 -7.66
C SER A 127 -4.92 25.03 -8.83
N ALA A 128 -5.46 25.43 -9.98
CA ALA A 128 -4.65 26.02 -11.05
C ALA A 128 -3.90 27.29 -10.56
N ASP A 129 -4.32 27.84 -9.41
CA ASP A 129 -3.71 28.94 -8.66
C ASP A 129 -3.15 28.51 -7.26
N ALA A 130 -3.17 27.21 -6.90
CA ALA A 130 -2.32 26.75 -5.80
C ALA A 130 -0.91 26.90 -6.35
N PRO A 131 0.00 27.64 -5.69
CA PRO A 131 1.36 27.69 -6.16
C PRO A 131 1.82 26.24 -6.30
N GLU A 132 2.21 25.81 -7.53
CA GLU A 132 2.90 24.55 -7.72
C GLU A 132 3.88 24.46 -6.57
N GLU A 133 3.74 23.44 -5.72
CA GLU A 133 4.65 23.28 -4.60
C GLU A 133 6.03 23.15 -5.22
N LYS A 134 6.76 24.27 -5.16
CA LYS A 134 7.94 24.44 -5.97
C LYS A 134 9.07 23.82 -5.19
N TRP A 135 9.19 22.51 -5.35
CA TRP A 135 10.31 21.75 -4.84
C TRP A 135 11.62 22.39 -5.31
N ASN A 136 12.58 22.47 -4.40
CA ASN A 136 13.86 23.10 -4.60
C ASN A 136 14.91 22.09 -4.13
N SER A 137 15.28 21.17 -5.01
CA SER A 137 16.14 20.04 -4.66
C SER A 137 17.44 20.48 -3.97
N PHE A 138 17.72 19.87 -2.83
CA PHE A 138 18.80 20.19 -1.89
C PHE A 138 18.83 21.66 -1.44
N GLY A 139 17.69 22.35 -1.45
CA GLY A 139 17.59 23.78 -1.15
C GLY A 139 18.33 24.67 -2.15
N GLY A 140 18.76 24.14 -3.30
CA GLY A 140 19.66 24.85 -4.22
C GLY A 140 21.13 24.86 -3.76
N ASP A 141 21.49 24.11 -2.72
CA ASP A 141 22.84 24.05 -2.16
C ASP A 141 23.58 22.75 -2.52
N VAL A 142 24.67 22.90 -3.28
CA VAL A 142 25.55 21.79 -3.68
C VAL A 142 26.21 21.12 -2.46
N ALA A 143 26.47 21.85 -1.38
CA ALA A 143 27.04 21.30 -0.16
C ALA A 143 26.05 20.35 0.53
N VAL A 144 24.76 20.68 0.55
CA VAL A 144 23.70 19.81 1.09
C VAL A 144 23.64 18.50 0.30
N LYS A 145 23.63 18.58 -1.04
CA LYS A 145 23.70 17.38 -1.90
C LYS A 145 24.94 16.53 -1.61
N LYS A 146 26.11 17.17 -1.53
CA LYS A 146 27.39 16.47 -1.29
C LYS A 146 27.40 15.77 0.07
N ALA A 147 26.87 16.40 1.12
CA ALA A 147 26.75 15.82 2.45
C ALA A 147 25.79 14.61 2.46
N GLY A 148 24.66 14.71 1.75
CA GLY A 148 23.73 13.60 1.59
C GLY A 148 24.34 12.40 0.86
N ILE A 149 25.04 12.64 -0.27
CA ILE A 149 25.75 11.59 -1.02
C ILE A 149 26.84 10.92 -0.16
N ALA A 150 27.56 11.70 0.67
CA ALA A 150 28.55 11.14 1.58
C ALA A 150 27.91 10.19 2.60
N ARG A 151 26.79 10.58 3.24
CA ARG A 151 26.04 9.69 4.15
C ARG A 151 25.59 8.41 3.47
N LEU A 152 25.04 8.52 2.26
CA LEU A 152 24.61 7.34 1.48
C LEU A 152 25.78 6.37 1.22
N ARG A 153 26.92 6.91 0.78
CA ARG A 153 28.10 6.13 0.41
C ARG A 153 28.75 5.46 1.62
N ASP A 154 28.83 6.19 2.73
CA ASP A 154 29.57 5.76 3.92
C ASP A 154 28.72 4.86 4.83
N CYS A 155 27.43 4.67 4.53
CA CYS A 155 26.54 3.75 5.25
C CYS A 155 26.99 2.30 5.06
N SER A 156 27.49 1.66 6.11
CA SER A 156 27.96 0.27 6.10
C SER A 156 26.96 -0.75 6.64
N GLN A 157 25.89 -0.31 7.29
CA GLN A 157 24.90 -1.18 7.92
C GLN A 157 23.68 -1.36 7.01
N GLU A 158 23.31 -2.60 6.73
CA GLU A 158 22.19 -2.94 5.85
C GLU A 158 20.84 -2.45 6.42
N GLU A 159 20.59 -2.67 7.72
CA GLU A 159 19.39 -2.17 8.41
C GLU A 159 19.29 -0.63 8.41
N ALA A 160 20.43 0.05 8.33
CA ALA A 160 20.47 1.50 8.20
C ALA A 160 20.35 1.96 6.73
N TYR A 161 20.52 1.08 5.74
CA TYR A 161 20.54 1.44 4.33
C TYR A 161 19.11 1.66 3.77
N GLN A 162 18.46 2.72 4.26
CA GLN A 162 17.26 3.30 3.68
C GLN A 162 17.66 4.57 2.93
N PRO A 163 17.59 4.61 1.58
CA PRO A 163 18.09 5.73 0.79
C PRO A 163 17.53 7.09 1.21
N SER A 164 16.23 7.21 1.47
CA SER A 164 15.58 8.44 1.95
C SER A 164 16.20 8.92 3.26
N ARG A 165 16.18 8.06 4.27
CA ARG A 165 16.75 8.31 5.59
C ARG A 165 18.23 8.67 5.53
N GLN A 166 19.04 7.92 4.80
CA GLN A 166 20.48 8.18 4.71
C GLN A 166 20.78 9.50 3.99
N LEU A 167 20.03 9.81 2.94
CA LEU A 167 20.22 11.03 2.18
C LEU A 167 19.96 12.27 3.04
N ALA A 168 18.96 12.21 3.92
CA ALA A 168 18.59 13.30 4.81
C ALA A 168 19.28 13.27 6.18
N GLY A 169 19.71 12.09 6.65
CA GLY A 169 20.13 11.83 8.03
C GLY A 169 18.98 11.39 8.94
N ASP A 170 17.75 11.78 8.59
CA ASP A 170 16.50 11.40 9.24
C ASP A 170 15.38 11.38 8.18
N GLU A 171 14.59 10.31 8.15
CA GLU A 171 13.49 10.15 7.18
C GLU A 171 12.42 11.22 7.36
N ALA A 172 12.11 11.60 8.60
CA ALA A 172 11.13 12.66 8.88
C ALA A 172 11.58 14.03 8.36
N GLN A 173 12.87 14.20 8.08
CA GLN A 173 13.44 15.44 7.53
C GLN A 173 13.74 15.35 6.04
N PHE A 174 13.37 14.26 5.36
CA PHE A 174 13.70 14.03 3.96
C PHE A 174 13.25 15.16 3.06
N GLU A 175 11.97 15.51 3.07
CA GLU A 175 11.44 16.58 2.22
C GLU A 175 12.06 17.93 2.54
N ALA A 176 12.28 18.23 3.82
CA ALA A 176 12.86 19.49 4.28
C ALA A 176 14.33 19.67 3.87
N ILE A 177 15.13 18.60 3.93
CA ILE A 177 16.58 18.64 3.65
C ILE A 177 16.85 18.43 2.15
N VAL A 178 16.21 17.42 1.57
CA VAL A 178 16.43 17.03 0.17
C VAL A 178 15.59 17.91 -0.76
N GLY A 179 14.55 18.57 -0.28
CA GLY A 179 13.77 19.53 -1.07
C GLY A 179 13.01 18.88 -2.23
N VAL A 180 12.57 17.64 -2.06
CA VAL A 180 11.80 16.83 -3.03
C VAL A 180 10.70 16.05 -2.29
N PRO A 181 9.62 15.61 -2.98
CA PRO A 181 8.55 14.85 -2.34
C PRO A 181 9.03 13.52 -1.75
N MET A 182 8.43 13.10 -0.63
CA MET A 182 8.70 11.81 0.02
C MET A 182 8.47 10.64 -0.94
N ALA A 183 7.50 10.75 -1.86
CA ALA A 183 7.26 9.73 -2.88
C ALA A 183 8.51 9.41 -3.72
N LEU A 184 9.39 10.40 -3.98
CA LEU A 184 10.67 10.15 -4.64
C LEU A 184 11.63 9.36 -3.72
N GLY A 185 11.61 9.63 -2.41
CA GLY A 185 12.33 8.86 -1.40
C GLY A 185 11.85 7.41 -1.30
N ASP A 186 10.53 7.18 -1.26
CA ASP A 186 9.92 5.85 -1.29
C ASP A 186 10.33 5.08 -2.55
N LEU A 187 10.33 5.75 -3.71
CA LEU A 187 10.74 5.15 -4.98
C LEU A 187 12.22 4.72 -4.96
N LEU A 188 13.11 5.53 -4.38
CA LEU A 188 14.51 5.15 -4.19
C LEU A 188 14.64 3.91 -3.30
N GLY A 189 13.90 3.88 -2.18
CA GLY A 189 13.90 2.75 -1.25
C GLY A 189 13.43 1.45 -1.91
N MET A 190 12.36 1.51 -2.69
CA MET A 190 11.85 0.32 -3.38
C MET A 190 12.75 -0.15 -4.51
N LEU A 191 13.33 0.76 -5.30
CA LEU A 191 14.29 0.39 -6.35
C LEU A 191 15.54 -0.26 -5.75
N TYR A 192 16.03 0.28 -4.63
CA TYR A 192 17.11 -0.33 -3.86
C TYR A 192 16.72 -1.75 -3.41
N TRP A 193 15.58 -1.90 -2.72
CA TRP A 193 15.11 -3.20 -2.22
C TRP A 193 14.95 -4.23 -3.34
N LEU A 194 14.40 -3.82 -4.48
CA LEU A 194 14.17 -4.69 -5.64
C LEU A 194 15.48 -5.23 -6.23
N GLN A 195 16.53 -4.40 -6.25
CA GLN A 195 17.83 -4.80 -6.79
C GLN A 195 18.73 -5.50 -5.77
N SER A 196 18.60 -5.16 -4.48
CA SER A 196 19.42 -5.74 -3.43
C SER A 196 19.15 -7.23 -3.23
N GLN A 197 17.98 -7.73 -3.66
CA GLN A 197 17.67 -9.17 -3.71
C GLN A 197 18.68 -9.97 -4.55
N ASN A 198 19.31 -9.34 -5.54
CA ASN A 198 20.26 -9.99 -6.44
C ASN A 198 21.71 -9.63 -6.11
N ASP A 199 22.02 -8.33 -6.08
CA ASP A 199 23.35 -7.82 -5.76
C ASP A 199 23.25 -6.47 -5.07
N GLU A 200 23.44 -6.48 -3.75
CA GLU A 200 23.39 -5.28 -2.91
C GLU A 200 24.36 -4.20 -3.40
N LYS A 201 25.56 -4.58 -3.83
CA LYS A 201 26.57 -3.64 -4.31
C LYS A 201 26.09 -2.85 -5.53
N THR A 202 25.48 -3.52 -6.51
CA THR A 202 24.88 -2.89 -7.69
C THR A 202 23.70 -2.00 -7.30
N ALA A 203 22.83 -2.47 -6.39
CA ALA A 203 21.70 -1.67 -5.90
C ALA A 203 22.17 -0.35 -5.25
N ARG A 204 23.21 -0.40 -4.41
CA ARG A 204 23.82 0.77 -3.80
C ARG A 204 24.43 1.72 -4.84
N ALA A 205 25.15 1.16 -5.82
CA ALA A 205 25.76 1.94 -6.90
C ALA A 205 24.70 2.66 -7.76
N GLN A 206 23.61 1.99 -8.10
CA GLN A 206 22.52 2.59 -8.86
C GLN A 206 21.80 3.68 -8.05
N THR A 207 21.57 3.45 -6.76
CA THR A 207 20.98 4.46 -5.87
C THR A 207 21.85 5.74 -5.85
N LEU A 208 23.17 5.58 -5.72
CA LEU A 208 24.12 6.69 -5.79
C LEU A 208 24.09 7.41 -7.14
N GLU A 209 24.01 6.67 -8.26
CA GLU A 209 23.89 7.26 -9.60
C GLU A 209 22.61 8.09 -9.74
N ILE A 210 21.48 7.59 -9.23
CA ILE A 210 20.19 8.29 -9.26
C ILE A 210 20.26 9.59 -8.46
N VAL A 211 20.75 9.54 -7.22
CA VAL A 211 20.90 10.72 -6.37
C VAL A 211 21.89 11.73 -6.98
N ASP A 212 23.01 11.25 -7.54
CA ASP A 212 23.97 12.12 -8.22
C ASP A 212 23.40 12.77 -9.48
N ALA A 213 22.46 12.10 -10.17
CA ALA A 213 21.77 12.68 -11.32
C ALA A 213 20.73 13.76 -10.95
N MET A 214 20.31 13.87 -9.68
CA MET A 214 19.36 14.89 -9.24
C MET A 214 19.98 16.29 -9.39
N PRO A 215 19.47 17.16 -10.28
CA PRO A 215 19.97 18.53 -10.40
C PRO A 215 19.72 19.28 -9.09
N VAL A 216 20.63 20.17 -8.69
CA VAL A 216 20.48 21.02 -7.50
C VAL A 216 19.63 22.23 -7.86
N GLY A 217 18.64 22.53 -7.02
CA GLY A 217 17.74 23.69 -7.18
C GLY A 217 16.60 23.51 -8.18
N ALA A 218 16.37 22.29 -8.66
CA ALA A 218 15.32 22.00 -9.64
C ALA A 218 14.02 21.59 -8.94
N ASN A 219 12.90 21.81 -9.63
CA ASN A 219 11.61 21.25 -9.23
C ASN A 219 11.51 19.80 -9.73
N LEU A 220 11.57 18.86 -8.79
CA LEU A 220 11.45 17.43 -9.05
C LEU A 220 10.08 16.84 -8.68
N GLY A 221 9.10 17.69 -8.35
CA GLY A 221 7.78 17.26 -7.83
C GLY A 221 7.02 16.31 -8.74
N ALA A 222 7.12 16.48 -10.06
CA ALA A 222 6.42 15.65 -11.03
C ALA A 222 7.20 14.42 -11.50
N VAL A 223 8.45 14.22 -11.05
CA VAL A 223 9.32 13.15 -11.57
C VAL A 223 8.76 11.77 -11.22
N THR A 224 8.36 11.56 -9.96
CA THR A 224 7.78 10.29 -9.52
C THR A 224 6.52 9.92 -10.30
N ALA A 225 5.58 10.87 -10.46
CA ALA A 225 4.36 10.64 -11.22
C ALA A 225 4.64 10.21 -12.67
N LYS A 226 5.65 10.78 -13.33
CA LYS A 226 6.06 10.37 -14.69
C LYS A 226 6.64 8.96 -14.73
N VAL A 227 7.41 8.56 -13.72
CA VAL A 227 7.91 7.19 -13.59
C VAL A 227 6.76 6.22 -13.39
N LEU A 228 5.81 6.53 -12.50
CA LEU A 228 4.64 5.68 -12.25
C LEU A 228 3.75 5.57 -13.49
N TYR A 229 3.53 6.67 -14.22
CA TYR A 229 2.78 6.66 -15.48
C TYR A 229 3.44 5.74 -16.52
N ASP A 230 4.76 5.87 -16.70
CA ASP A 230 5.51 5.02 -17.61
C ASP A 230 5.41 3.54 -17.20
N LEU A 231 5.57 3.22 -15.91
CA LEU A 231 5.47 1.86 -15.41
C LEU A 231 4.08 1.25 -15.64
N LEU A 232 3.02 2.01 -15.35
CA LEU A 232 1.63 1.56 -15.49
C LEU A 232 1.16 1.39 -16.94
N TYR A 233 1.64 2.24 -17.87
CA TYR A 233 0.99 2.39 -19.17
C TYR A 233 1.92 2.30 -20.38
N LEU A 234 3.21 2.60 -20.22
CA LEU A 234 4.18 2.63 -21.34
C LEU A 234 5.18 1.47 -21.30
N SER A 235 5.30 0.81 -20.14
CA SER A 235 6.22 -0.30 -19.95
C SER A 235 5.72 -1.58 -20.62
N PRO A 236 6.60 -2.57 -20.86
CA PRO A 236 6.19 -3.92 -21.25
C PRO A 236 5.24 -4.59 -20.26
N TRP A 237 5.12 -4.07 -19.04
CA TRP A 237 4.27 -4.57 -17.96
C TRP A 237 3.04 -3.68 -17.73
N ALA A 238 2.60 -2.95 -18.76
CA ALA A 238 1.45 -2.07 -18.65
C ALA A 238 0.22 -2.81 -18.10
N ILE A 239 -0.38 -2.31 -17.02
CA ILE A 239 -1.38 -3.04 -16.23
C ILE A 239 -2.64 -3.38 -17.02
N SER A 240 -2.93 -2.60 -18.06
CA SER A 240 -4.11 -2.77 -18.92
C SER A 240 -4.13 -4.12 -19.65
N GLN A 241 -2.97 -4.75 -19.86
CA GLN A 241 -2.88 -6.05 -20.55
C GLN A 241 -3.26 -7.25 -19.67
N TYR A 242 -3.35 -7.05 -18.35
CA TYR A 242 -3.67 -8.12 -17.39
C TYR A 242 -5.14 -8.13 -16.96
N ARG A 243 -5.91 -7.11 -17.34
CA ARG A 243 -7.34 -6.99 -17.00
C ARG A 243 -8.18 -7.89 -17.91
N GLN A 244 -8.66 -9.01 -17.38
CA GLN A 244 -9.52 -9.95 -18.14
C GLN A 244 -11.01 -9.58 -18.05
N ASN A 245 -11.46 -9.07 -16.91
CA ASN A 245 -12.86 -8.71 -16.66
C ASN A 245 -13.27 -7.43 -17.41
N ASP A 246 -14.43 -7.43 -18.06
CA ASP A 246 -14.93 -6.29 -18.87
C ASP A 246 -15.18 -5.02 -18.05
N ILE A 247 -15.68 -5.18 -16.82
CA ILE A 247 -15.90 -4.07 -15.88
C ILE A 247 -14.54 -3.49 -15.48
N ALA A 248 -13.59 -4.36 -15.13
CA ALA A 248 -12.23 -3.94 -14.77
C ALA A 248 -11.53 -3.22 -15.92
N ARG A 249 -11.60 -3.76 -17.15
CA ARG A 249 -11.06 -3.11 -18.36
C ARG A 249 -11.67 -1.73 -18.58
N THR A 250 -12.98 -1.60 -18.37
CA THR A 250 -13.69 -0.33 -18.56
C THR A 250 -13.27 0.71 -17.52
N LEU A 251 -13.22 0.33 -16.24
CA LEU A 251 -12.77 1.21 -15.16
C LEU A 251 -11.30 1.59 -15.33
N ASN A 252 -10.42 0.62 -15.64
CA ASN A 252 -9.01 0.87 -15.88
C ASN A 252 -8.78 1.90 -16.98
N ARG A 253 -9.56 1.86 -18.08
CA ARG A 253 -9.49 2.88 -19.14
C ARG A 253 -9.90 4.26 -18.65
N LYS A 254 -10.94 4.38 -17.82
CA LYS A 254 -11.36 5.66 -17.25
C LYS A 254 -10.27 6.25 -16.34
N ILE A 255 -9.66 5.40 -15.51
CA ILE A 255 -8.53 5.76 -14.63
C ILE A 255 -7.33 6.21 -15.47
N GLU A 256 -6.94 5.41 -16.47
CA GLU A 256 -5.86 5.72 -17.40
C GLU A 256 -6.08 7.06 -18.10
N MET A 257 -7.31 7.38 -18.51
CA MET A 257 -7.62 8.69 -19.12
C MET A 257 -7.36 9.86 -18.16
N LEU A 258 -7.68 9.72 -16.86
CA LEU A 258 -7.38 10.77 -15.88
C LEU A 258 -5.87 10.87 -15.62
N HIS A 259 -5.17 9.74 -15.48
CA HIS A 259 -3.71 9.72 -15.36
C HIS A 259 -3.03 10.33 -16.59
N GLN A 260 -3.51 10.05 -17.80
CA GLN A 260 -2.99 10.60 -19.04
C GLN A 260 -3.18 12.12 -19.09
N ARG A 261 -4.36 12.63 -18.68
CA ARG A 261 -4.62 14.07 -18.57
C ARG A 261 -3.65 14.72 -17.59
N GLN A 262 -3.48 14.13 -16.40
CA GLN A 262 -2.53 14.62 -15.40
C GLN A 262 -1.09 14.60 -15.93
N HIS A 263 -0.68 13.51 -16.57
CA HIS A 263 0.64 13.36 -17.18
C HIS A 263 0.89 14.41 -18.29
N ALA A 264 -0.16 14.81 -19.01
CA ALA A 264 -0.13 15.89 -20.00
C ALA A 264 -0.14 17.31 -19.38
N GLY A 265 -0.13 17.43 -18.05
CA GLY A 265 -0.14 18.70 -17.32
C GLY A 265 -1.54 19.32 -17.16
N ALA A 266 -2.62 18.58 -17.43
CA ALA A 266 -3.97 19.07 -17.20
C ALA A 266 -4.34 18.98 -15.72
N SER A 267 -5.06 19.99 -15.22
CA SER A 267 -5.72 19.92 -13.91
C SER A 267 -6.83 18.86 -13.96
N VAL A 268 -6.83 17.96 -12.97
CA VAL A 268 -7.86 16.94 -12.74
C VAL A 268 -8.46 17.19 -11.36
N MET A 269 -9.78 17.18 -11.26
CA MET A 269 -10.47 17.49 -10.01
C MET A 269 -10.45 16.29 -9.06
N GLU A 270 -10.36 16.53 -7.75
CA GLU A 270 -10.49 15.48 -6.73
C GLU A 270 -11.79 14.69 -6.88
N SER A 271 -12.89 15.38 -7.22
CA SER A 271 -14.18 14.75 -7.49
C SER A 271 -14.18 13.75 -8.66
N ASP A 272 -13.30 13.93 -9.65
CA ASP A 272 -13.18 13.01 -10.77
C ASP A 272 -12.56 11.68 -10.30
N TRP A 273 -11.57 11.75 -9.41
CA TRP A 273 -10.96 10.59 -8.76
C TRP A 273 -11.95 9.88 -7.83
N GLU A 274 -12.62 10.63 -6.95
CA GLU A 274 -13.63 10.09 -6.02
C GLU A 274 -14.76 9.37 -6.77
N ALA A 275 -15.17 9.89 -7.92
CA ALA A 275 -16.19 9.23 -8.75
C ALA A 275 -15.72 7.85 -9.22
N LEU A 276 -14.47 7.73 -9.68
CA LEU A 276 -13.91 6.44 -10.12
C LEU A 276 -13.64 5.49 -8.96
N GLN A 277 -13.19 5.97 -7.80
CA GLN A 277 -13.08 5.16 -6.59
C GLN A 277 -14.45 4.60 -6.19
N ARG A 278 -15.49 5.43 -6.20
CA ARG A 278 -16.87 5.00 -5.92
C ARG A 278 -17.35 3.96 -6.91
N GLU A 279 -17.12 4.15 -8.21
CA GLU A 279 -17.45 3.15 -9.23
C GLU A 279 -16.71 1.83 -9.00
N ALA A 280 -15.41 1.89 -8.69
CA ALA A 280 -14.59 0.70 -8.42
C ALA A 280 -15.11 -0.10 -7.21
N VAL A 281 -15.46 0.57 -6.11
CA VAL A 281 -16.03 -0.08 -4.91
C VAL A 281 -17.39 -0.72 -5.21
N LEU A 282 -18.28 0.00 -5.90
CA LEU A 282 -19.63 -0.51 -6.19
C LEU A 282 -19.60 -1.67 -7.21
N ALA A 283 -18.55 -1.78 -8.02
CA ALA A 283 -18.38 -2.86 -8.98
C ALA A 283 -18.25 -4.25 -8.32
N THR A 284 -17.87 -4.35 -7.04
CA THR A 284 -17.86 -5.64 -6.32
C THR A 284 -19.24 -6.32 -6.36
N GLY A 285 -20.31 -5.54 -6.25
CA GLY A 285 -21.69 -6.04 -6.33
C GLY A 285 -22.18 -6.38 -7.74
N SER A 286 -21.37 -6.07 -8.77
CA SER A 286 -21.72 -6.21 -10.19
C SER A 286 -20.91 -7.31 -10.90
N GLY A 287 -20.21 -8.17 -10.16
CA GLY A 287 -19.43 -9.29 -10.70
C GLY A 287 -17.92 -9.04 -10.81
N LEU A 288 -17.41 -7.93 -10.24
CA LEU A 288 -15.97 -7.71 -10.06
C LEU A 288 -15.52 -8.36 -8.74
N GLY A 289 -14.38 -9.06 -8.74
CA GLY A 289 -13.79 -9.60 -7.51
C GLY A 289 -13.39 -8.48 -6.53
N SER A 290 -13.35 -8.77 -5.23
CA SER A 290 -12.97 -7.78 -4.21
C SER A 290 -11.54 -7.27 -4.41
N SER A 291 -10.59 -8.17 -4.68
CA SER A 291 -9.18 -7.80 -4.94
C SER A 291 -9.04 -6.83 -6.11
N GLU A 292 -9.60 -7.17 -7.28
CA GLU A 292 -9.52 -6.31 -8.47
C GLU A 292 -10.26 -4.98 -8.28
N SER A 293 -11.34 -4.98 -7.48
CA SER A 293 -12.06 -3.78 -7.07
C SER A 293 -11.22 -2.87 -6.17
N GLU A 294 -10.50 -3.43 -5.20
CA GLU A 294 -9.58 -2.70 -4.32
C GLU A 294 -8.38 -2.13 -5.09
N GLU A 295 -7.81 -2.90 -6.02
CA GLU A 295 -6.74 -2.42 -6.89
C GLU A 295 -7.17 -1.22 -7.74
N LEU A 296 -8.33 -1.30 -8.39
CA LEU A 296 -8.85 -0.21 -9.22
C LEU A 296 -9.18 1.03 -8.39
N GLU A 297 -9.64 0.83 -7.15
CA GLU A 297 -9.85 1.92 -6.21
C GLU A 297 -8.54 2.62 -5.82
N HIS A 298 -7.49 1.84 -5.49
CA HIS A 298 -6.17 2.39 -5.17
C HIS A 298 -5.52 3.08 -6.38
N LEU A 299 -5.79 2.62 -7.59
CA LEU A 299 -5.32 3.28 -8.81
C LEU A 299 -6.15 4.51 -9.19
N ALA A 300 -7.36 4.69 -8.65
CA ALA A 300 -8.25 5.81 -8.96
C ALA A 300 -7.90 7.07 -8.14
N VAL A 301 -6.63 7.44 -8.09
CA VAL A 301 -6.13 8.65 -7.41
C VAL A 301 -5.06 9.33 -8.27
N SER A 302 -4.68 10.55 -7.89
CA SER A 302 -3.58 11.27 -8.53
C SER A 302 -2.25 10.51 -8.45
N LEU A 303 -1.46 10.45 -9.54
CA LEU A 303 -0.09 9.90 -9.51
C LEU A 303 0.90 10.75 -8.69
N LEU A 304 0.50 11.96 -8.29
CA LEU A 304 1.25 12.81 -7.36
C LEU A 304 0.96 12.47 -5.89
N ASP A 305 -0.02 11.61 -5.62
CA ASP A 305 -0.31 11.14 -4.27
C ASP A 305 0.89 10.37 -3.69
N ALA A 306 1.21 10.63 -2.43
CA ALA A 306 2.41 10.12 -1.78
C ALA A 306 2.41 8.58 -1.68
N ASP A 307 1.24 7.96 -1.54
CA ASP A 307 1.13 6.52 -1.36
C ASP A 307 1.14 5.74 -2.68
N MET A 308 1.02 6.41 -3.83
CA MET A 308 0.94 5.72 -5.13
C MET A 308 2.17 4.87 -5.45
N VAL A 309 3.36 5.27 -4.99
CA VAL A 309 4.58 4.46 -5.17
C VAL A 309 4.46 3.11 -4.46
N ARG A 310 3.85 3.11 -3.25
CA ARG A 310 3.63 1.91 -2.42
C ARG A 310 2.59 0.96 -3.00
N HIS A 311 1.77 1.43 -3.93
CA HIS A 311 0.77 0.60 -4.61
C HIS A 311 1.23 0.14 -5.99
N VAL A 312 1.72 1.07 -6.82
CA VAL A 312 1.98 0.82 -8.25
C VAL A 312 3.10 -0.18 -8.48
N LEU A 313 4.25 -0.02 -7.80
CA LEU A 313 5.39 -0.91 -8.07
C LEU A 313 5.10 -2.35 -7.63
N PRO A 314 4.58 -2.63 -6.41
CA PRO A 314 4.16 -3.97 -6.02
C PRO A 314 3.12 -4.56 -6.97
N LEU A 315 2.12 -3.77 -7.38
CA LEU A 315 1.09 -4.21 -8.31
C LEU A 315 1.68 -4.66 -9.64
N VAL A 316 2.55 -3.85 -10.25
CA VAL A 316 3.16 -4.16 -11.55
C VAL A 316 4.09 -5.35 -11.44
N THR A 317 4.88 -5.45 -10.36
CA THR A 317 5.71 -6.64 -10.13
C THR A 317 4.86 -7.89 -9.97
N GLU A 318 3.76 -7.82 -9.22
CA GLU A 318 2.87 -8.96 -8.98
C GLU A 318 2.26 -9.46 -10.29
N TYR A 319 1.73 -8.54 -11.10
CA TYR A 319 1.18 -8.91 -12.40
C TYR A 319 2.22 -9.47 -13.37
N ALA A 320 3.42 -8.89 -13.39
CA ALA A 320 4.48 -9.32 -14.29
C ALA A 320 4.99 -10.72 -13.94
N VAL A 321 5.21 -11.02 -12.65
CA VAL A 321 5.78 -12.32 -12.23
C VAL A 321 4.75 -13.46 -12.28
N HIS A 322 3.45 -13.11 -12.24
CA HIS A 322 2.33 -14.05 -12.41
C HIS A 322 1.82 -14.09 -13.86
N ASP A 323 2.50 -13.45 -14.81
CA ASP A 323 2.19 -13.61 -16.24
C ASP A 323 2.76 -14.92 -16.79
N TYR A 324 2.11 -16.03 -16.45
CA TYR A 324 2.52 -17.38 -16.88
C TYR A 324 2.54 -17.57 -18.41
N ARG A 325 1.98 -16.64 -19.20
CA ARG A 325 2.14 -16.65 -20.66
C ARG A 325 3.59 -16.43 -21.08
N GLN A 326 4.39 -15.75 -20.25
CA GLN A 326 5.81 -15.51 -20.48
C GLN A 326 6.69 -16.68 -20.04
N TYR A 327 6.16 -17.58 -19.20
CA TYR A 327 6.86 -18.75 -18.71
C TYR A 327 5.93 -19.98 -18.70
N PRO A 328 5.74 -20.66 -19.85
CA PRO A 328 4.74 -21.71 -20.02
C PRO A 328 5.05 -23.01 -19.23
N ASP A 329 6.28 -23.15 -18.72
CA ASP A 329 6.71 -24.32 -17.94
C ASP A 329 6.26 -24.25 -16.47
N TRP A 330 5.54 -23.21 -16.06
CA TRP A 330 4.91 -23.08 -14.75
C TRP A 330 3.46 -22.61 -14.90
N SER A 331 2.54 -23.20 -14.13
CA SER A 331 1.11 -22.89 -14.22
C SER A 331 0.55 -22.34 -12.91
N GLU A 332 -0.57 -21.63 -13.02
CA GLU A 332 -1.32 -21.13 -11.86
C GLU A 332 -1.74 -22.27 -10.91
N ALA A 333 -2.09 -23.44 -11.46
CA ALA A 333 -2.45 -24.62 -10.66
C ALA A 333 -1.27 -25.13 -9.81
N GLU A 334 -0.05 -25.09 -10.36
CA GLU A 334 1.16 -25.49 -9.64
C GLU A 334 1.58 -24.45 -8.60
N ALA A 335 1.45 -23.17 -8.93
CA ALA A 335 1.62 -22.09 -7.97
C ALA A 335 0.67 -22.24 -6.77
N ALA A 336 -0.61 -22.51 -7.04
CA ALA A 336 -1.60 -22.78 -6.00
C ALA A 336 -1.28 -24.04 -5.19
N GLN A 337 -0.76 -25.09 -5.83
CA GLN A 337 -0.33 -26.30 -5.14
C GLN A 337 0.84 -26.04 -4.18
N VAL A 338 1.86 -25.29 -4.61
CA VAL A 338 2.99 -24.93 -3.74
C VAL A 338 2.53 -24.01 -2.61
N ALA A 339 1.72 -23.00 -2.90
CA ALA A 339 1.17 -22.11 -1.87
C ALA A 339 0.37 -22.88 -0.81
N ALA A 340 -0.48 -23.84 -1.22
CA ALA A 340 -1.24 -24.67 -0.28
C ALA A 340 -0.34 -25.53 0.61
N MET A 341 0.76 -26.08 0.07
CA MET A 341 1.75 -26.81 0.87
C MET A 341 2.44 -25.88 1.87
N SER A 342 2.84 -24.68 1.44
CA SER A 342 3.46 -23.67 2.32
C SER A 342 2.53 -23.22 3.44
N ASP A 343 1.25 -22.99 3.16
CA ASP A 343 0.24 -22.62 4.16
C ASP A 343 0.03 -23.76 5.19
N GLU A 344 -0.06 -25.01 4.72
CA GLU A 344 -0.14 -26.18 5.59
C GLU A 344 1.11 -26.29 6.48
N ASP A 345 2.29 -26.13 5.89
CA ASP A 345 3.56 -26.21 6.61
C ASP A 345 3.71 -25.08 7.64
N TYR A 346 3.24 -23.87 7.32
CA TYR A 346 3.16 -22.76 8.25
C TYR A 346 2.26 -23.06 9.44
N GLU A 347 1.01 -23.49 9.20
CA GLU A 347 0.08 -23.76 10.28
C GLU A 347 0.57 -24.90 11.18
N GLN A 348 1.07 -25.99 10.61
CA GLN A 348 1.60 -27.10 11.41
C GLN A 348 2.84 -26.70 12.22
N THR A 349 3.73 -25.88 11.67
CA THR A 349 4.92 -25.40 12.38
C THR A 349 4.55 -24.41 13.48
N ARG A 350 3.62 -23.50 13.20
CA ARG A 350 3.06 -22.55 14.18
C ARG A 350 2.33 -23.27 15.31
N GLU A 351 1.57 -24.32 15.02
CA GLU A 351 0.90 -25.15 16.03
C GLU A 351 1.91 -25.86 16.94
N ALA A 352 2.99 -26.39 16.38
CA ALA A 352 4.04 -27.05 17.14
C ALA A 352 4.84 -26.08 18.04
N LEU A 353 5.12 -24.87 17.56
CA LEU A 353 5.84 -23.82 18.30
C LEU A 353 4.97 -23.08 19.32
N GLY A 354 3.65 -23.06 19.11
CA GLY A 354 2.76 -22.14 19.78
C GLY A 354 2.78 -20.74 19.16
N GLY A 355 1.84 -19.88 19.58
CA GLY A 355 1.73 -18.52 19.06
C GLY A 355 2.92 -17.61 19.41
N PRO A 356 3.14 -16.52 18.65
CA PRO A 356 4.27 -15.62 18.88
C PRO A 356 4.21 -14.95 20.26
N PRO A 357 5.35 -14.79 20.95
CA PRO A 357 5.41 -14.07 22.23
C PRO A 357 4.97 -12.61 22.11
N LYS A 358 4.08 -12.15 23.00
CA LYS A 358 3.48 -10.79 22.91
C LYS A 358 4.39 -9.65 23.39
N ASN A 359 5.30 -9.89 24.36
CA ASN A 359 5.87 -8.81 25.18
C ASN A 359 7.41 -8.79 25.28
N ARG A 360 8.14 -9.63 24.53
CA ARG A 360 9.61 -9.70 24.61
C ARG A 360 10.24 -9.88 23.23
N GLU A 361 10.97 -8.85 22.78
CA GLU A 361 11.67 -8.80 21.49
C GLU A 361 12.59 -10.00 21.29
N ALA A 362 13.54 -10.23 22.18
CA ALA A 362 14.44 -11.38 22.10
C ALA A 362 13.72 -12.76 22.06
N ALA A 363 12.58 -12.89 22.75
CA ALA A 363 11.80 -14.13 22.69
C ALA A 363 11.04 -14.27 21.36
N ARG A 364 10.64 -13.15 20.78
CA ARG A 364 10.00 -13.09 19.46
C ARG A 364 11.00 -13.41 18.36
N ASP A 365 12.22 -12.88 18.44
CA ASP A 365 13.30 -13.18 17.49
C ASP A 365 13.66 -14.67 17.52
N GLU A 366 13.81 -15.24 18.72
CA GLU A 366 14.01 -16.67 18.90
C GLU A 366 12.85 -17.49 18.30
N TRP A 367 11.60 -17.08 18.55
CA TRP A 367 10.42 -17.74 17.97
C TRP A 367 10.41 -17.67 16.44
N ILE A 368 10.77 -16.52 15.86
CA ILE A 368 10.89 -16.34 14.40
C ILE A 368 11.99 -17.25 13.84
N SER A 369 13.13 -17.36 14.52
CA SER A 369 14.22 -18.26 14.12
C SER A 369 13.75 -19.72 14.08
N GLN A 370 13.09 -20.17 15.16
CA GLN A 370 12.57 -21.54 15.24
C GLN A 370 11.47 -21.82 14.21
N LEU A 371 10.60 -20.85 13.94
CA LEU A 371 9.61 -20.94 12.86
C LEU A 371 10.28 -21.12 11.51
N SER A 372 11.30 -20.29 11.21
CA SER A 372 12.05 -20.36 9.96
C SER A 372 12.76 -21.71 9.78
N GLU A 373 13.37 -22.23 10.84
CA GLU A 373 14.02 -23.55 10.82
C GLU A 373 13.01 -24.68 10.57
N GLY A 374 11.84 -24.63 11.22
CA GLY A 374 10.78 -25.61 11.04
C GLY A 374 10.19 -25.60 9.64
N LEU A 375 9.94 -24.41 9.09
CA LEU A 375 9.49 -24.23 7.71
C LEU A 375 10.51 -24.77 6.70
N HIS A 376 11.79 -24.47 6.90
CA HIS A 376 12.85 -24.97 6.03
C HIS A 376 12.96 -26.51 6.05
N ALA A 377 12.88 -27.11 7.24
CA ALA A 377 12.91 -28.57 7.37
C ALA A 377 11.74 -29.23 6.62
N ARG A 378 10.55 -28.62 6.64
CA ARG A 378 9.38 -29.11 5.90
C ARG A 378 9.54 -28.96 4.40
N GLU A 379 10.02 -27.82 3.93
CA GLU A 379 10.30 -27.60 2.51
C GLU A 379 11.26 -28.68 1.97
N VAL A 380 12.31 -29.02 2.74
CA VAL A 380 13.24 -30.10 2.41
C VAL A 380 12.54 -31.45 2.23
N GLU A 381 11.54 -31.78 3.05
CA GLU A 381 10.74 -33.00 2.87
C GLU A 381 9.80 -32.90 1.66
N ARG A 382 9.10 -31.78 1.46
CA ARG A 382 8.25 -31.55 0.28
C ARG A 382 9.03 -31.69 -1.02
N ARG A 383 10.28 -31.21 -1.06
CA ARG A 383 11.20 -31.35 -2.19
C ARG A 383 11.54 -32.81 -2.50
N LYS A 384 11.59 -33.69 -1.50
CA LYS A 384 11.78 -35.13 -1.70
C LYS A 384 10.50 -35.81 -2.18
N GLU A 385 9.34 -35.38 -1.70
CA GLU A 385 8.03 -35.92 -2.09
C GLU A 385 7.63 -35.53 -3.52
N HIS A 386 7.98 -34.30 -3.93
CA HIS A 386 7.55 -33.70 -5.20
C HIS A 386 8.72 -33.13 -6.02
N PRO A 387 9.75 -33.93 -6.36
CA PRO A 387 11.01 -33.40 -6.93
C PRO A 387 10.83 -32.62 -8.23
N VAL A 388 9.95 -33.08 -9.13
CA VAL A 388 9.68 -32.41 -10.42
C VAL A 388 8.95 -31.07 -10.22
N LEU A 389 8.01 -31.01 -9.28
CA LEU A 389 7.27 -29.77 -8.98
C LEU A 389 8.24 -28.70 -8.43
N TRP A 390 9.13 -29.09 -7.52
CA TRP A 390 10.10 -28.18 -6.92
C TRP A 390 11.22 -27.77 -7.88
N GLU A 391 11.67 -28.65 -8.79
CA GLU A 391 12.59 -28.27 -9.87
C GLU A 391 11.97 -27.17 -10.77
N ARG A 392 10.69 -27.31 -11.11
CA ARG A 392 9.96 -26.31 -11.89
C ARG A 392 9.69 -25.03 -11.09
N TYR A 393 9.42 -25.14 -9.80
CA TYR A 393 9.27 -24.01 -8.89
C TYR A 393 10.57 -23.19 -8.78
N ASP A 394 11.72 -23.86 -8.66
CA ASP A 394 13.03 -23.21 -8.61
C ASP A 394 13.31 -22.47 -9.92
N ALA A 395 13.01 -23.10 -11.06
CA ALA A 395 13.15 -22.47 -12.37
C ALA A 395 12.21 -21.24 -12.53
N TRP A 396 10.96 -21.33 -12.06
CA TRP A 396 10.06 -20.18 -12.02
C TRP A 396 10.55 -19.09 -11.06
N CYS A 397 11.17 -19.45 -9.93
CA CYS A 397 11.76 -18.49 -8.99
C CYS A 397 12.91 -17.71 -9.63
N ILE A 398 13.74 -18.34 -10.48
CA ILE A 398 14.75 -17.65 -11.29
C ILE A 398 14.07 -16.67 -12.25
N PHE A 399 13.06 -17.11 -13.01
CA PHE A 399 12.29 -16.23 -13.91
C PHE A 399 11.67 -15.03 -13.17
N LYS A 400 11.09 -15.27 -11.99
CA LYS A 400 10.54 -14.23 -11.12
C LYS A 400 11.61 -13.20 -10.73
N GLN A 401 12.77 -13.66 -10.28
CA GLN A 401 13.90 -12.79 -9.93
C GLN A 401 14.40 -11.97 -11.13
N GLU A 402 14.55 -12.58 -12.31
CA GLU A 402 14.96 -11.88 -13.53
C GLU A 402 13.93 -10.84 -14.00
N THR A 403 12.65 -11.15 -13.86
CA THR A 403 11.54 -10.22 -14.17
C THR A 403 11.56 -9.02 -13.22
N MET A 404 11.70 -9.26 -11.92
CA MET A 404 11.84 -8.21 -10.91
C MET A 404 13.07 -7.33 -11.17
N ALA A 405 14.21 -7.94 -11.50
CA ALA A 405 15.43 -7.21 -11.86
C ALA A 405 15.23 -6.33 -13.10
N SER A 406 14.53 -6.84 -14.12
CA SER A 406 14.21 -6.11 -15.34
C SER A 406 13.31 -4.89 -15.08
N ILE A 407 12.30 -5.04 -14.21
CA ILE A 407 11.43 -3.95 -13.77
C ILE A 407 12.26 -2.88 -13.06
N GLY A 408 13.10 -3.27 -12.10
CA GLY A 408 13.96 -2.34 -11.37
C GLY A 408 14.94 -1.59 -12.27
N ALA A 409 15.59 -2.30 -13.20
CA ALA A 409 16.54 -1.72 -14.14
C ALA A 409 15.86 -0.71 -15.08
N ARG A 410 14.71 -1.05 -15.68
CA ARG A 410 13.96 -0.15 -16.56
C ARG A 410 13.44 1.07 -15.81
N THR A 411 12.85 0.86 -14.63
CA THR A 411 12.31 1.96 -13.79
C THR A 411 13.42 2.92 -13.37
N GLY A 412 14.57 2.40 -12.93
CA GLY A 412 15.76 3.20 -12.62
C GLY A 412 16.28 3.99 -13.83
N ALA A 413 16.30 3.38 -15.02
CA ALA A 413 16.73 4.06 -16.25
C ALA A 413 15.79 5.21 -16.65
N VAL A 414 14.47 5.03 -16.53
CA VAL A 414 13.47 6.08 -16.77
C VAL A 414 13.63 7.22 -15.77
N LEU A 415 13.77 6.89 -14.49
CA LEU A 415 14.02 7.88 -13.43
C LEU A 415 15.30 8.69 -13.71
N LEU A 416 16.42 8.03 -14.03
CA LEU A 416 17.69 8.68 -14.38
C LEU A 416 17.53 9.64 -15.57
N SER A 417 16.80 9.20 -16.60
CA SER A 417 16.53 10.03 -17.80
C SER A 417 15.75 11.30 -17.44
N LEU A 418 14.70 11.16 -16.62
CA LEU A 418 13.89 12.28 -16.16
C LEU A 418 14.69 13.26 -15.28
N LEU A 419 15.51 12.75 -14.36
CA LEU A 419 16.35 13.59 -13.50
C LEU A 419 17.39 14.39 -14.30
N ARG A 420 18.06 13.75 -15.28
CA ARG A 420 19.06 14.39 -16.15
C ARG A 420 18.46 15.46 -17.06
N THR A 421 17.16 15.42 -17.32
CA THR A 421 16.45 16.40 -18.15
C THR A 421 15.77 17.48 -17.33
N ALA A 422 15.43 17.23 -16.05
CA ALA A 422 14.79 18.20 -15.17
C ALA A 422 15.67 19.42 -14.81
N GLY A 423 17.00 19.34 -15.02
CA GLY A 423 17.94 20.44 -14.78
C GLY A 423 18.31 21.27 -16.01
N LYS A 424 17.71 20.97 -17.17
CA LYS A 424 17.88 21.71 -18.43
C LYS A 424 16.64 22.54 -18.70
#